data_AF-X0Y3R9-F1
#
_entry.id   AF-X0Y3R9-F1
#
_cell.length_a   1.000
_cell.length_b   1.000
_cell.length_c   1.000
_cell.angle_alpha   90.00
_cell.angle_beta   90.00
_cell.angle_gamma   90.00
#
_symmetry.space_group_name_H-M   'P 1'
#
loop_
_entity.id
_entity.type
_entity.pdbx_description
1 polymer ?
#
loop_
_entity_poly.entity_id
_entity_poly.type
_entity_poly.pdbx_seq_one_letter_code
_entity_poly.pdbx_strand_id
1 'polypeptide(L)'
;MTARERMRTALAGGKPDRVPIAITADHDFICKAAGKPMWEFEYGDNPTRAAIQRDAYLRFPDNDYILCWGGRRPEALGSQRIVTEEGRPYLESTESGERSPIRLRKTAAEWTDGLGEEE
;
A
#
# COMPACT_ATOMS: atom_id res chain seq x y z
N MET A 1 14.63 -23.68 0.18
CA MET A 1 13.66 -23.36 1.25
C MET A 1 12.70 -22.30 0.72
N THR A 2 11.40 -22.47 0.94
CA THR A 2 10.40 -21.43 0.62
C THR A 2 10.53 -20.25 1.59
N ALA A 3 10.01 -19.08 1.21
CA ALA A 3 9.92 -17.91 2.10
C ALA A 3 9.26 -18.25 3.46
N ARG A 4 8.16 -19.00 3.41
CA ARG A 4 7.41 -19.43 4.60
C ARG A 4 8.25 -20.34 5.50
N GLU A 5 8.93 -21.33 4.93
CA GLU A 5 9.82 -22.22 5.68
C GLU A 5 10.97 -21.43 6.31
N ARG A 6 11.60 -20.54 5.54
CA ARG A 6 12.71 -19.70 5.98
C ARG A 6 12.35 -18.85 7.19
N MET A 7 11.22 -18.15 7.11
CA MET A 7 10.72 -17.34 8.21
C MET A 7 10.40 -18.18 9.44
N ARG A 8 9.73 -19.34 9.27
CA ARG A 8 9.40 -20.24 10.38
C ARG A 8 10.63 -20.82 11.06
N THR A 9 11.62 -21.26 10.30
CA THR A 9 12.88 -21.78 10.85
C THR A 9 13.60 -20.71 11.64
N ALA A 10 13.69 -19.48 11.12
CA ALA A 10 14.31 -18.37 11.83
C ALA A 10 13.58 -18.02 13.15
N LEU A 11 12.25 -17.91 13.11
CA LEU A 11 11.44 -17.60 14.30
C LEU A 11 11.51 -18.69 15.38
N ALA A 12 11.75 -19.94 14.99
CA ALA A 12 11.97 -21.05 15.91
C ALA A 12 13.40 -21.13 16.48
N GLY A 13 14.28 -20.19 16.14
CA GLY A 13 15.70 -20.21 16.55
C GLY A 13 16.55 -21.24 15.79
N GLY A 14 16.04 -21.77 14.67
CA GLY A 14 16.78 -22.67 13.80
C GLY A 14 17.77 -21.96 12.87
N LYS A 15 18.39 -22.73 11.96
CA LYS A 15 19.34 -22.22 10.96
C LYS A 15 18.69 -22.24 9.56
N PRO A 16 18.10 -21.12 9.09
CA PRO A 16 17.57 -21.04 7.73
C PRO A 16 18.69 -21.09 6.68
N ASP A 17 18.33 -21.27 5.40
CA ASP A 17 19.27 -21.27 4.27
C ASP A 17 19.91 -19.89 4.01
N ARG A 18 19.20 -18.81 4.36
CA ARG A 18 19.71 -17.43 4.48
C ARG A 18 18.93 -16.66 5.54
N VAL A 19 19.42 -15.48 5.94
CA VAL A 19 18.66 -14.56 6.80
C VAL A 19 17.34 -14.20 6.08
N PRO A 20 16.17 -14.38 6.71
CA PRO A 20 14.90 -13.96 6.12
C PRO A 20 14.80 -12.44 6.05
N ILE A 21 14.17 -11.94 4.99
CA ILE A 21 13.90 -10.52 4.80
C ILE A 21 12.42 -10.27 5.08
N ALA A 22 12.14 -9.30 5.95
CA ALA A 22 10.79 -8.80 6.21
C ALA A 22 10.76 -7.29 5.96
N ILE A 23 10.30 -6.89 4.77
CA ILE A 23 10.15 -5.47 4.46
C ILE A 23 8.97 -4.91 5.24
N THR A 24 9.25 -3.93 6.10
CA THR A 24 8.25 -3.10 6.78
C THR A 24 8.24 -1.73 6.11
N ALA A 25 7.16 -1.45 5.39
CA ALA A 25 6.98 -0.18 4.68
C ALA A 25 5.55 0.31 4.85
N ASP A 26 5.33 1.61 4.76
CA ASP A 26 3.99 2.19 4.80
C ASP A 26 3.15 1.80 3.55
N HIS A 27 1.84 2.03 3.62
CA HIS A 27 0.97 1.75 2.47
C HIS A 27 1.30 2.63 1.25
N ASP A 28 1.90 3.81 1.46
CA ASP A 28 2.37 4.70 0.39
C ASP A 28 3.43 3.99 -0.47
N PHE A 29 4.43 3.35 0.16
CA PHE A 29 5.44 2.56 -0.52
C PHE A 29 4.85 1.35 -1.25
N ILE A 30 3.94 0.62 -0.59
CA ILE A 30 3.29 -0.55 -1.18
C ILE A 30 2.50 -0.17 -2.43
N CYS A 31 1.74 0.93 -2.38
CA CYS A 31 1.01 1.44 -3.54
C CYS A 31 1.96 1.85 -4.67
N LYS A 32 3.05 2.58 -4.36
CA LYS A 32 4.07 2.96 -5.35
C LYS A 32 4.71 1.75 -6.02
N ALA A 33 5.10 0.74 -5.26
CA ALA A 33 5.67 -0.50 -5.79
C ALA A 33 4.69 -1.25 -6.72
N ALA A 34 3.39 -1.19 -6.40
CA ALA A 34 2.32 -1.75 -7.24
C ALA A 34 1.95 -0.85 -8.45
N GLY A 35 2.50 0.36 -8.56
CA GLY A 35 2.10 1.33 -9.58
C GLY A 35 0.69 1.87 -9.38
N LYS A 36 0.24 1.93 -8.12
CA LYS A 36 -1.09 2.37 -7.72
C LYS A 36 -1.03 3.65 -6.87
N PRO A 37 -2.04 4.51 -6.95
CA PRO A 37 -2.14 5.65 -6.04
C PRO A 37 -2.61 5.19 -4.65
N MET A 38 -2.16 5.88 -3.60
CA MET A 38 -2.40 5.47 -2.22
C MET A 38 -3.89 5.33 -1.87
N TRP A 39 -4.74 6.20 -2.42
CA TRP A 39 -6.17 6.18 -2.12
C TRP A 39 -6.86 4.88 -2.56
N GLU A 40 -6.31 4.13 -3.55
CA GLU A 40 -6.85 2.81 -3.91
C GLU A 40 -6.71 1.82 -2.75
N PHE A 41 -5.68 1.99 -1.93
CA PHE A 41 -5.47 1.16 -0.74
C PHE A 41 -6.28 1.67 0.46
N GLU A 42 -6.23 2.97 0.73
CA GLU A 42 -6.92 3.57 1.89
C GLU A 42 -8.43 3.33 1.85
N TYR A 43 -9.04 3.55 0.68
CA TYR A 43 -10.49 3.49 0.45
C TYR A 43 -10.94 2.26 -0.36
N GLY A 44 -10.02 1.42 -0.81
CA GLY A 44 -10.37 0.16 -1.45
C GLY A 44 -10.93 -0.87 -0.47
N ASP A 45 -11.67 -1.84 -0.99
CA ASP A 45 -12.09 -3.01 -0.23
C ASP A 45 -10.91 -3.98 0.03
N ASN A 46 -11.16 -5.02 0.82
CA ASN A 46 -10.12 -6.01 1.14
C ASN A 46 -9.54 -6.72 -0.11
N PRO A 47 -10.35 -7.14 -1.10
CA PRO A 47 -9.84 -7.65 -2.37
C PRO A 47 -8.88 -6.68 -3.08
N THR A 48 -9.23 -5.39 -3.18
CA THR A 48 -8.39 -4.35 -3.79
C THR A 48 -7.07 -4.21 -3.05
N ARG A 49 -7.10 -4.12 -1.72
CA ARG A 49 -5.90 -4.03 -0.88
C ARG A 49 -4.99 -5.25 -1.03
N ALA A 50 -5.56 -6.44 -1.07
CA ALA A 50 -4.81 -7.68 -1.26
C ALA A 50 -4.15 -7.74 -2.65
N ALA A 51 -4.83 -7.27 -3.70
CA ALA A 51 -4.26 -7.19 -5.04
C ALA A 51 -3.05 -6.22 -5.07
N ILE A 52 -3.18 -5.03 -4.47
CA ILE A 52 -2.08 -4.06 -4.38
C ILE A 52 -0.88 -4.67 -3.64
N GLN A 53 -1.10 -5.32 -2.49
CA GLN A 53 -0.02 -5.96 -1.73
C GLN A 53 0.67 -7.08 -2.51
N ARG A 54 -0.10 -7.90 -3.24
CA ARG A 54 0.45 -8.96 -4.09
C ARG A 54 1.31 -8.35 -5.20
N ASP A 55 0.82 -7.33 -5.87
CA ASP A 55 1.52 -6.73 -7.02
C ASP A 55 2.81 -6.02 -6.55
N ALA A 56 2.79 -5.39 -5.37
CA ALA A 56 3.99 -4.88 -4.71
C ALA A 56 4.98 -5.99 -4.35
N TYR A 57 4.50 -7.10 -3.79
CA TYR A 57 5.34 -8.25 -3.41
C TYR A 57 6.11 -8.83 -4.60
N LEU A 58 5.48 -8.90 -5.78
CA LEU A 58 6.11 -9.40 -7.00
C LEU A 58 7.33 -8.55 -7.45
N ARG A 59 7.48 -7.32 -6.95
CA ARG A 59 8.66 -6.47 -7.20
C ARG A 59 9.85 -6.80 -6.29
N PHE A 60 9.62 -7.53 -5.19
CA PHE A 60 10.63 -7.85 -4.19
C PHE A 60 10.71 -9.37 -3.97
N PRO A 61 11.27 -10.12 -4.95
CA PRO A 61 11.26 -11.58 -4.92
C PRO A 61 12.00 -12.19 -3.72
N ASP A 62 12.93 -11.45 -3.12
CA ASP A 62 13.68 -11.89 -1.94
C ASP A 62 12.97 -11.62 -0.61
N ASN A 63 11.88 -10.86 -0.63
CA ASN A 63 11.08 -10.61 0.57
C ASN A 63 10.37 -11.89 1.00
N ASP A 64 10.59 -12.29 2.25
CA ASP A 64 10.05 -13.54 2.79
C ASP A 64 8.71 -13.34 3.51
N TYR A 65 8.29 -12.07 3.65
CA TYR A 65 7.15 -11.70 4.45
C TYR A 65 6.40 -10.50 3.87
N ILE A 66 5.09 -10.66 3.69
CA ILE A 66 4.20 -9.55 3.37
C ILE A 66 3.54 -9.09 4.66
N LEU A 67 3.77 -7.84 5.04
CA LEU A 67 2.99 -7.20 6.09
C LEU A 67 1.63 -6.81 5.52
N CYS A 68 0.58 -7.50 5.96
CA CYS A 68 -0.79 -7.19 5.53
C CYS A 68 -1.30 -5.96 6.28
N TRP A 69 -1.15 -4.77 5.69
CA TRP A 69 -1.77 -3.56 6.20
C TRP A 69 -3.30 -3.64 6.07
N GLY A 70 -3.99 -3.17 7.10
CA GLY A 70 -5.41 -2.82 7.00
C GLY A 70 -5.56 -1.40 6.45
N GLY A 71 -6.63 -1.14 5.71
CA GLY A 71 -7.07 0.22 5.43
C GLY A 71 -8.23 0.61 6.34
N ARG A 72 -9.08 1.56 5.90
CA ARG A 72 -10.32 1.90 6.61
C ARG A 72 -11.20 0.67 6.84
N ARG A 73 -11.88 0.64 7.99
CA ARG A 73 -12.78 -0.46 8.34
C ARG A 73 -13.95 -0.53 7.35
N PRO A 74 -14.49 -1.74 7.07
CA PRO A 74 -15.57 -1.92 6.09
C PRO A 74 -16.79 -1.02 6.31
N GLU A 75 -17.13 -0.72 7.57
CA GLU A 75 -18.26 0.14 7.91
C GLU A 75 -18.07 1.58 7.39
N ALA A 76 -16.82 2.06 7.38
CA ALA A 76 -16.46 3.36 6.81
C ALA A 76 -16.38 3.34 5.27
N LEU A 77 -16.24 2.17 4.65
CA LEU A 77 -16.28 2.01 3.19
C LEU A 77 -17.72 1.97 2.67
N GLY A 78 -18.69 1.50 3.45
CA GLY A 78 -20.09 1.41 3.01
C GLY A 78 -20.77 2.77 2.81
N SER A 79 -20.32 3.80 3.54
CA SER A 79 -20.86 5.16 3.46
C SER A 79 -20.15 6.06 2.45
N GLN A 80 -19.13 5.55 1.75
CA GLN A 80 -18.25 6.36 0.89
C GLN A 80 -17.87 5.62 -0.39
N ARG A 81 -17.71 6.35 -1.50
CA ARG A 81 -17.12 5.80 -2.72
C ARG A 81 -16.12 6.76 -3.33
N ILE A 82 -15.16 6.20 -4.06
CA ILE A 82 -14.22 7.00 -4.86
C ILE A 82 -14.87 7.32 -6.20
N VAL A 83 -14.94 8.61 -6.52
CA VAL A 83 -15.30 9.10 -7.85
C VAL A 83 -14.11 9.85 -8.45
N THR A 84 -13.90 9.69 -9.75
CA THR A 84 -12.83 10.40 -10.47
C THR A 84 -13.46 11.38 -11.45
N GLU A 85 -13.06 12.63 -11.38
CA GLU A 85 -13.54 13.71 -12.23
C GLU A 85 -12.31 14.48 -12.75
N GLU A 86 -12.18 14.59 -14.08
CA GLU A 86 -11.02 15.24 -14.73
C GLU A 86 -9.65 14.71 -14.24
N GLY A 87 -9.58 13.41 -13.90
CA GLY A 87 -8.37 12.77 -13.38
C GLY A 87 -8.08 13.04 -11.89
N ARG A 88 -8.97 13.74 -11.17
CA ARG A 88 -8.85 14.01 -9.74
C ARG A 88 -9.76 13.08 -8.92
N PRO A 89 -9.24 12.44 -7.86
CA PRO A 89 -10.04 11.58 -6.99
C PRO A 89 -10.80 12.39 -5.94
N TYR A 90 -12.08 12.06 -5.75
CA TYR A 90 -12.93 12.59 -4.70
C TYR A 90 -13.52 11.44 -3.88
N LEU A 91 -13.69 11.72 -2.59
CA LEU A 91 -14.48 10.89 -1.69
C LEU A 91 -15.90 11.42 -1.71
N GLU A 92 -16.84 10.62 -2.21
CA GLU A 92 -18.26 10.95 -2.27
C GLU A 92 -19.02 10.15 -1.19
N SER A 93 -19.79 10.86 -0.37
CA SER A 93 -20.74 10.25 0.57
C SER A 93 -21.86 9.54 -0.19
N THR A 94 -22.11 8.26 0.12
CA THR A 94 -23.20 7.51 -0.52
C THR A 94 -24.59 7.94 -0.04
N GLU A 95 -24.67 8.64 1.10
CA GLU A 95 -25.91 9.14 1.69
C GLU A 95 -26.27 10.54 1.20
N SER A 96 -25.33 11.49 1.28
CA SER A 96 -25.59 12.91 0.99
C SER A 96 -25.17 13.33 -0.42
N GLY A 97 -24.35 12.52 -1.11
CA GLY A 97 -23.71 12.91 -2.36
C GLY A 97 -22.65 14.00 -2.20
N GLU A 98 -22.35 14.44 -0.97
CA GLU A 98 -21.31 15.44 -0.70
C GLU A 98 -19.94 14.90 -1.10
N ARG A 99 -19.14 15.76 -1.73
CA ARG A 99 -17.82 15.43 -2.25
C ARG A 99 -16.73 16.17 -1.50
N SER A 100 -15.70 15.44 -1.13
CA SER A 100 -14.48 16.00 -0.55
C SER A 100 -13.26 15.56 -1.37
N PRO A 101 -12.37 16.49 -1.75
CA PRO A 101 -11.19 16.13 -2.55
C PRO A 101 -10.26 15.25 -1.73
N ILE A 102 -9.78 14.16 -2.33
CA ILE A 102 -8.75 13.33 -1.71
C ILE A 102 -7.41 14.01 -1.95
N ARG A 103 -6.71 14.36 -0.88
CA ARG A 103 -5.37 14.95 -0.98
C ARG A 103 -4.46 13.98 -1.72
N LEU A 104 -4.06 14.37 -2.92
CA LEU A 104 -2.93 13.75 -3.60
C LEU A 104 -1.68 14.12 -2.78
N ARG A 105 -1.13 13.15 -2.05
CA ARG A 105 0.21 13.34 -1.50
C ARG A 105 1.20 13.29 -2.65
N LYS A 106 2.16 14.21 -2.64
CA LYS A 106 3.35 14.12 -3.50
C LYS A 106 3.95 12.71 -3.34
N THR A 107 4.10 12.01 -4.44
CA THR A 107 4.83 10.75 -4.55
C THR A 107 6.30 10.96 -4.15
N ALA A 108 7.04 9.91 -3.80
CA ALA A 108 8.44 10.06 -3.37
C ALA A 108 9.33 10.66 -4.49
N ALA A 109 8.96 10.45 -5.76
CA ALA A 109 9.61 11.07 -6.91
C ALA A 109 9.41 12.60 -6.94
N GLU A 110 8.27 13.10 -6.46
CA GLU A 110 8.00 14.55 -6.35
C GLU A 110 8.60 15.19 -5.09
N TRP A 111 9.22 14.38 -4.21
CA TRP A 111 9.99 14.89 -3.06
C TRP A 111 11.44 15.18 -3.47
N THR A 112 11.99 14.42 -4.44
CA THR A 112 13.35 14.64 -4.94
C THR A 112 13.50 15.91 -5.78
N ASP A 113 12.44 16.37 -6.44
CA ASP A 113 12.45 17.61 -7.23
C ASP A 113 12.48 18.89 -6.37
N GLY A 114 12.30 18.78 -5.05
CA GLY A 114 12.32 19.93 -4.12
C GLY A 114 13.61 20.08 -3.30
N LEU A 115 14.63 19.26 -3.54
CA LEU A 115 15.91 19.28 -2.81
C LEU A 115 17.06 19.90 -3.62
N GLY A 116 16.77 20.45 -4.81
CA GLY A 116 17.75 21.12 -5.65
C GLY A 116 17.42 22.59 -5.80
N GLU A 117 17.52 23.37 -4.73
CA GLU A 117 17.63 24.85 -4.76
C GLU A 117 17.83 25.39 -3.32
N GLU A 118 18.90 24.96 -2.66
CA GLU A 118 19.54 25.76 -1.59
C GLU A 118 21.05 25.72 -1.84
N GLU A 119 21.52 26.69 -2.65
CA GLU A 119 22.92 27.12 -2.71
C GLU A 119 23.19 28.23 -1.69
#